data_AF-A0A951TMD8-F1
#
_entry.id   AF-A0A951TMD8-F1
#
_cell.length_a   1.000
_cell.length_b   1.000
_cell.length_c   1.000
_cell.angle_alpha   90.00
_cell.angle_beta   90.00
_cell.angle_gamma   90.00
#
_symmetry.space_group_name_H-M   'P 1'
#
loop_
_entity.id
_entity.type
_entity.pdbx_description
1 polymer ?
#
loop_
_entity_poly.entity_id
_entity_poly.type
_entity_poly.pdbx_seq_one_letter_code
_entity_poly.pdbx_strand_id
1 'polypeptide(L)'
;MKGFIVFWCVLLFYVVFNDKDYAIESSIVTKTETQNQVDENAFHLFPIPIQTTIFESESLVIYASLLPTLQSGGLIQKLMNNTKLISFSQELPKKFKWINWIILLPIIVWPFVFFFSIFIFDDPNANPTKAWLLFCAINAYPLYLFVLFELNARLYLKSNAAGYILPLLTLGTILFIIGNIYYSEKKAVRAREAKEQLRRDAGYIGNCDSYKIIDKVVYYYEDTLVNADAASFEFINCNFGKDKNTAYKGIDPILNSHPESFVMIDFKWQKDDYRYYFKGKALEDIDYPSFEILNIGYAKDKNKVYFGNNVVEDADPQTFKVNIITGIGVDGLKEFKDGIWRNKP
;
A
#
# COMPACT_ATOMS: atom_id res chain seq x y z
N MET A 1 -9.48 -8.17 -9.69
CA MET A 1 -8.12 -8.14 -10.29
C MET A 1 -7.64 -9.49 -10.82
N LYS A 2 -7.74 -10.60 -10.06
CA LYS A 2 -7.31 -11.93 -10.55
C LYS A 2 -7.97 -12.39 -11.88
N GLY A 3 -9.24 -12.03 -12.12
CA GLY A 3 -9.93 -12.37 -13.39
C GLY A 3 -9.54 -11.55 -14.62
N PHE A 4 -8.97 -10.35 -14.45
CA PHE A 4 -8.68 -9.43 -15.57
C PHE A 4 -7.37 -9.79 -16.29
N ILE A 5 -6.38 -10.23 -15.52
CA ILE A 5 -5.10 -10.73 -16.04
C ILE A 5 -5.33 -12.09 -16.73
N VAL A 6 -6.17 -12.95 -16.14
CA VAL A 6 -6.50 -14.26 -16.74
C VAL A 6 -7.25 -14.11 -18.06
N PHE A 7 -8.18 -13.16 -18.20
CA PHE A 7 -8.94 -13.00 -19.45
C PHE A 7 -8.06 -12.57 -20.63
N TRP A 8 -7.12 -11.63 -20.42
CA TRP A 8 -6.18 -11.22 -21.47
C TRP A 8 -5.07 -12.25 -21.71
N CYS A 9 -4.59 -12.96 -20.68
CA CYS A 9 -3.64 -14.06 -20.85
C CYS A 9 -4.26 -15.24 -21.62
N VAL A 10 -5.53 -15.60 -21.36
CA VAL A 10 -6.23 -16.70 -22.04
C VAL A 10 -6.58 -16.33 -23.48
N LEU A 11 -6.98 -15.08 -23.75
CA LEU A 11 -7.26 -14.64 -25.12
C LEU A 11 -5.98 -14.58 -25.99
N LEU A 12 -4.85 -14.16 -25.40
CA LEU A 12 -3.53 -14.24 -26.07
C LEU A 12 -3.06 -15.69 -26.27
N PHE A 13 -3.34 -16.59 -25.31
CA PHE A 13 -2.98 -18.00 -25.43
C PHE A 13 -3.77 -18.70 -26.55
N TYR A 14 -5.07 -18.42 -26.67
CA TYR A 14 -5.96 -19.07 -27.65
C TYR A 14 -5.77 -18.55 -29.10
N VAL A 15 -5.30 -17.31 -29.27
CA VAL A 15 -5.09 -16.68 -30.58
C VAL A 15 -3.66 -16.92 -31.12
N VAL A 16 -2.69 -17.20 -30.24
CA VAL A 16 -1.27 -17.37 -30.64
C VAL A 16 -0.84 -18.83 -30.70
N PHE A 17 -1.48 -19.75 -29.95
CA PHE A 17 -1.01 -21.14 -29.81
C PHE A 17 -2.07 -22.18 -30.17
N ASN A 18 -2.70 -22.05 -31.34
CA ASN A 18 -3.44 -23.17 -31.93
C ASN A 18 -2.67 -23.74 -33.12
N ASP A 19 -1.54 -24.37 -32.82
CA ASP A 19 -1.02 -25.45 -33.64
C ASP A 19 -0.48 -26.54 -32.71
N LYS A 20 -1.17 -27.68 -32.81
CA LYS A 20 -0.97 -29.05 -32.33
C LYS A 20 0.03 -29.37 -31.21
N ASP A 21 -0.45 -30.29 -30.38
CA ASP A 21 0.26 -31.15 -29.43
C ASP A 21 0.78 -30.44 -28.16
N TYR A 22 0.09 -30.66 -27.04
CA TYR A 22 0.55 -31.61 -26.05
C TYR A 22 -0.51 -31.80 -24.96
N ALA A 23 -0.86 -33.07 -24.78
CA ALA A 23 -1.75 -33.56 -23.75
C ALA A 23 -1.14 -33.41 -22.36
N ILE A 24 -2.05 -33.34 -21.40
CA ILE A 24 -1.86 -33.41 -19.95
C ILE A 24 -1.07 -34.66 -19.58
N GLU A 25 -0.07 -34.54 -18.70
CA GLU A 25 0.16 -35.59 -17.70
C GLU A 25 0.68 -35.03 -16.38
N SER A 26 -0.18 -35.16 -15.37
CA SER A 26 0.13 -35.11 -13.95
C SER A 26 0.97 -36.32 -13.56
N SER A 27 2.12 -36.12 -12.92
CA SER A 27 2.69 -37.15 -12.06
C SER A 27 3.41 -36.56 -10.85
N ILE A 28 2.90 -36.99 -9.70
CA ILE A 28 3.43 -36.88 -8.36
C ILE A 28 4.65 -37.79 -8.25
N VAL A 29 5.80 -37.30 -7.79
CA VAL A 29 6.82 -38.13 -7.11
C VAL A 29 7.49 -37.32 -5.99
N THR A 30 7.43 -37.91 -4.80
CA THR A 30 7.99 -37.50 -3.50
C THR A 30 9.44 -37.98 -3.27
N LYS A 31 10.23 -37.15 -2.55
CA LYS A 31 11.41 -37.44 -1.67
C LYS A 31 12.65 -38.09 -2.35
N THR A 32 13.91 -37.83 -1.96
CA THR A 32 14.53 -37.74 -0.61
C THR A 32 15.95 -37.12 -0.69
N GLU A 33 16.47 -36.71 0.47
CA GLU A 33 17.76 -36.06 0.80
C GLU A 33 19.05 -36.81 0.40
N THR A 34 20.20 -36.09 0.30
CA THR A 34 21.31 -36.17 1.28
C THR A 34 22.45 -35.16 0.98
N GLN A 35 23.04 -34.67 2.06
CA GLN A 35 24.14 -33.71 2.17
C GLN A 35 25.48 -34.26 1.62
N ASN A 36 26.40 -33.37 1.22
CA ASN A 36 27.70 -33.27 1.91
C ASN A 36 28.51 -32.02 1.54
N GLN A 37 29.15 -31.54 2.60
CA GLN A 37 29.96 -30.35 2.81
C GLN A 37 31.41 -30.60 2.38
N VAL A 38 32.11 -29.61 1.80
CA VAL A 38 33.54 -29.36 2.04
C VAL A 38 33.80 -27.87 1.86
N ASP A 39 34.32 -27.28 2.94
CA ASP A 39 34.79 -25.90 3.08
C ASP A 39 36.23 -25.71 2.54
N GLU A 40 36.58 -24.43 2.41
CA GLU A 40 37.85 -23.81 2.80
C GLU A 40 38.91 -23.37 1.75
N ASN A 41 39.26 -22.08 1.90
CA ASN A 41 40.50 -21.37 1.55
C ASN A 41 40.59 -20.77 0.11
N ALA A 42 40.91 -19.49 -0.14
CA ALA A 42 41.57 -18.48 0.69
C ALA A 42 41.26 -17.03 0.21
N PHE A 43 41.41 -16.10 1.16
CA PHE A 43 41.39 -14.64 1.08
C PHE A 43 42.37 -14.01 0.05
N HIS A 44 42.04 -12.84 -0.52
CA HIS A 44 42.56 -11.51 -0.11
C HIS A 44 42.23 -10.39 -1.12
N LEU A 45 42.09 -9.18 -0.58
CA LEU A 45 41.63 -7.92 -1.17
C LEU A 45 42.77 -7.01 -1.68
N PHE A 46 42.52 -6.34 -2.84
CA PHE A 46 43.06 -5.04 -3.37
C PHE A 46 44.55 -4.93 -3.80
N PRO A 47 45.00 -3.95 -4.66
CA PRO A 47 44.33 -2.87 -5.43
C PRO A 47 44.77 -2.64 -6.94
N ILE A 48 43.94 -1.89 -7.69
CA ILE A 48 44.09 -0.95 -8.87
C ILE A 48 45.49 -0.79 -9.55
N PRO A 49 45.63 -0.79 -10.91
CA PRO A 49 45.59 0.47 -11.70
C PRO A 49 44.93 0.41 -13.10
N ILE A 50 44.32 1.54 -13.47
CA ILE A 50 43.89 1.87 -14.83
C ILE A 50 45.14 2.16 -15.68
N GLN A 51 45.34 1.42 -16.77
CA GLN A 51 46.21 1.84 -17.87
C GLN A 51 45.46 1.73 -19.20
N THR A 52 45.18 2.90 -19.77
CA THR A 52 44.81 3.10 -21.17
C THR A 52 45.88 2.52 -22.09
N THR A 53 45.53 1.53 -22.89
CA THR A 53 46.35 1.10 -24.03
C THR A 53 45.45 1.10 -25.26
N ILE A 54 45.77 2.01 -26.19
CA ILE A 54 45.16 2.08 -27.52
C ILE A 54 45.66 0.87 -28.31
N PHE A 55 44.75 -0.02 -28.69
CA PHE A 55 44.98 -1.03 -29.71
C PHE A 55 44.07 -0.70 -30.91
N GLU A 56 44.64 -0.01 -31.89
CA GLU A 56 44.12 -0.03 -33.26
C GLU A 56 44.53 -1.36 -33.90
N SER A 57 43.57 -2.20 -34.30
CA SER A 57 43.75 -3.14 -35.43
C SER A 57 42.46 -3.91 -35.77
N GLU A 58 42.07 -3.82 -37.05
CA GLU A 58 41.37 -4.84 -37.85
C GLU A 58 39.83 -4.95 -37.92
N SER A 59 39.02 -4.14 -37.23
CA SER A 59 37.55 -4.17 -37.42
C SER A 59 37.01 -3.16 -38.46
N LEU A 60 37.79 -2.12 -38.82
CA LEU A 60 37.32 -1.06 -39.73
C LEU A 60 37.41 -1.40 -41.23
N VAL A 61 38.24 -2.36 -41.63
CA VAL A 61 38.45 -2.68 -43.05
C VAL A 61 37.35 -3.60 -43.61
N ILE A 62 36.64 -4.35 -42.75
CA ILE A 62 35.55 -5.24 -43.17
C ILE A 62 34.23 -4.47 -43.39
N TYR A 63 34.04 -3.33 -42.72
CA TYR A 63 32.83 -2.51 -42.93
C TYR A 63 32.89 -1.66 -44.21
N ALA A 64 34.07 -1.30 -44.70
CA ALA A 64 34.21 -0.44 -45.88
C ALA A 64 34.01 -1.18 -47.22
N SER A 65 34.21 -2.50 -47.27
CA SER A 65 34.06 -3.31 -48.50
C SER A 65 32.64 -3.83 -48.74
N LEU A 66 31.74 -3.70 -47.76
CA LEU A 66 30.31 -4.05 -47.87
C LEU A 66 29.42 -2.85 -48.24
N LEU A 67 29.96 -1.64 -48.32
CA LEU A 67 29.17 -0.44 -48.62
C LEU A 67 28.66 -0.28 -50.06
N PRO A 68 29.20 -0.93 -51.12
CA PRO A 68 28.62 -0.74 -52.47
C PRO A 68 27.35 -1.55 -52.75
N THR A 69 26.98 -2.55 -51.94
CA THR A 69 25.77 -3.38 -52.21
C THR A 69 24.49 -2.84 -51.56
N LEU A 70 24.57 -1.76 -50.79
CA LEU A 70 23.42 -1.04 -50.21
C LEU A 70 22.87 0.09 -51.10
N GLN A 71 23.25 0.13 -52.38
CA GLN A 71 22.64 1.02 -53.39
C GLN A 71 21.48 0.39 -54.16
N SER A 72 20.82 -0.66 -53.64
CA SER A 72 19.49 -1.05 -54.12
C SER A 72 18.42 -0.29 -53.34
N GLY A 73 18.28 1.01 -53.66
CA GLY A 73 17.34 1.94 -53.01
C GLY A 73 15.87 1.48 -52.95
N GLY A 74 15.47 0.40 -53.63
CA GLY A 74 14.10 -0.12 -53.62
C GLY A 74 13.64 -0.74 -52.29
N LEU A 75 14.48 -1.50 -51.59
CA LEU A 75 14.04 -2.24 -50.40
C LEU A 75 13.95 -1.33 -49.17
N ILE A 76 14.97 -0.48 -48.98
CA ILE A 76 15.02 0.50 -47.90
C ILE A 76 13.95 1.58 -48.12
N GLN A 77 13.70 2.02 -49.35
CA GLN A 77 12.63 2.99 -49.63
C GLN A 77 11.22 2.38 -49.50
N LYS A 78 11.05 1.08 -49.78
CA LYS A 78 9.80 0.34 -49.52
C LYS A 78 9.57 0.09 -48.02
N LEU A 79 10.64 -0.15 -47.25
CA LEU A 79 10.61 -0.18 -45.78
C LEU A 79 10.30 1.21 -45.20
N MET A 80 10.97 2.27 -45.67
CA MET A 80 10.77 3.66 -45.24
C MET A 80 9.37 4.20 -45.60
N ASN A 81 8.80 3.83 -46.76
CA ASN A 81 7.42 4.19 -47.10
C ASN A 81 6.39 3.48 -46.20
N ASN A 82 6.69 2.28 -45.70
CA ASN A 82 5.82 1.56 -44.76
C ASN A 82 5.94 2.06 -43.31
N THR A 83 7.01 2.78 -42.95
CA THR A 83 7.21 3.33 -41.59
C THR A 83 6.43 4.61 -41.30
N LYS A 84 5.78 5.23 -42.30
CA LYS A 84 4.96 6.43 -42.06
C LYS A 84 3.73 6.06 -41.24
N LEU A 85 3.53 6.75 -40.11
CA LEU A 85 2.37 6.55 -39.25
C LEU A 85 1.08 7.02 -39.94
N ILE A 86 0.20 6.08 -40.23
CA ILE A 86 -1.09 6.33 -40.89
C ILE A 86 -2.07 6.97 -39.94
N SER A 87 -2.01 6.60 -38.65
CA SER A 87 -2.86 7.14 -37.58
C SER A 87 -2.89 8.67 -37.51
N PHE A 88 -1.80 9.35 -37.91
CA PHE A 88 -1.71 10.81 -37.94
C PHE A 88 -1.89 11.42 -39.35
N SER A 89 -1.90 10.60 -40.41
CA SER A 89 -1.96 11.04 -41.81
C SER A 89 -3.27 11.74 -42.19
N GLN A 90 -3.29 12.51 -43.27
CA GLN A 90 -4.53 13.13 -43.76
C GLN A 90 -5.51 12.14 -44.42
N GLU A 91 -5.09 10.90 -44.66
CA GLU A 91 -5.88 9.85 -45.32
C GLU A 91 -7.09 9.39 -44.49
N LEU A 92 -7.01 9.54 -43.17
CA LEU A 92 -8.08 9.13 -42.25
C LEU A 92 -9.08 10.25 -41.96
N PRO A 93 -10.39 9.96 -41.94
CA PRO A 93 -11.42 10.90 -41.50
C PRO A 93 -11.18 11.38 -40.07
N LYS A 94 -11.42 12.68 -39.80
CA LYS A 94 -11.28 13.27 -38.46
C LYS A 94 -12.09 12.52 -37.39
N LYS A 95 -13.31 12.09 -37.72
CA LYS A 95 -14.20 11.34 -36.81
C LYS A 95 -13.58 10.00 -36.38
N PHE A 96 -13.02 9.26 -37.33
CA PHE A 96 -12.37 7.99 -37.04
C PHE A 96 -11.13 8.19 -36.16
N LYS A 97 -10.30 9.19 -36.46
CA LYS A 97 -9.11 9.49 -35.63
C LYS A 97 -9.47 9.68 -34.16
N TRP A 98 -10.48 10.50 -33.86
CA TRP A 98 -10.98 10.71 -32.50
C TRP A 98 -11.39 9.42 -31.81
N ILE A 99 -12.09 8.53 -32.51
CA ILE A 99 -12.49 7.23 -31.97
C ILE A 99 -11.26 6.33 -31.75
N ASN A 100 -10.31 6.31 -32.68
CA ASN A 100 -9.10 5.49 -32.58
C ASN A 100 -8.26 5.83 -31.33
N TRP A 101 -8.25 7.10 -30.90
CA TRP A 101 -7.57 7.53 -29.67
C TRP A 101 -8.06 6.82 -28.39
N ILE A 102 -9.28 6.27 -28.39
CA ILE A 102 -9.81 5.49 -27.26
C ILE A 102 -8.89 4.32 -26.90
N ILE A 103 -8.22 3.72 -27.89
CA ILE A 103 -7.26 2.61 -27.69
C ILE A 103 -6.12 3.03 -26.74
N LEU A 104 -5.76 4.32 -26.73
CA LEU A 104 -4.67 4.86 -25.93
C LEU A 104 -5.10 5.33 -24.53
N LEU A 105 -6.41 5.41 -24.24
CA LEU A 105 -6.91 5.85 -22.92
C LEU A 105 -6.32 5.06 -21.73
N PRO A 106 -6.11 3.73 -21.81
CA PRO A 106 -5.51 2.99 -20.70
C PRO A 106 -4.09 3.46 -20.34
N ILE A 107 -3.36 4.18 -21.22
CA ILE A 107 -2.03 4.72 -20.90
C ILE A 107 -2.09 5.71 -19.73
N ILE A 108 -3.22 6.39 -19.53
CA ILE A 108 -3.40 7.38 -18.45
C ILE A 108 -3.13 6.76 -17.07
N VAL A 109 -3.46 5.49 -16.87
CA VAL A 109 -3.26 4.80 -15.58
C VAL A 109 -1.89 4.12 -15.45
N TRP A 110 -0.99 4.25 -16.43
CA TRP A 110 0.31 3.55 -16.44
C TRP A 110 1.20 3.88 -15.25
N PRO A 111 1.34 5.15 -14.80
CA PRO A 111 2.17 5.45 -13.62
C PRO A 111 1.68 4.72 -12.36
N PHE A 112 0.37 4.58 -12.18
CA PHE A 112 -0.22 3.85 -11.06
C PHE A 112 0.02 2.34 -11.21
N VAL A 113 -0.22 1.78 -12.40
CA VAL A 113 0.04 0.36 -12.68
C VAL A 113 1.51 0.03 -12.41
N PHE A 114 2.44 0.86 -12.86
CA PHE A 114 3.87 0.69 -12.61
C PHE A 114 4.19 0.70 -11.12
N PHE A 115 3.74 1.73 -10.39
CA PHE A 115 3.97 1.83 -8.95
C PHE A 115 3.42 0.60 -8.19
N PHE A 116 2.18 0.21 -8.44
CA PHE A 116 1.58 -0.93 -7.76
C PHE A 116 2.19 -2.28 -8.17
N SER A 117 2.71 -2.39 -9.39
CA SER A 117 3.34 -3.64 -9.84
C SER A 117 4.57 -4.01 -9.02
N ILE A 118 5.30 -3.03 -8.46
CA ILE A 118 6.46 -3.29 -7.59
C ILE A 118 6.05 -4.18 -6.41
N PHE A 119 4.96 -3.83 -5.72
CA PHE A 119 4.47 -4.58 -4.56
C PHE A 119 3.85 -5.93 -4.92
N ILE A 120 3.33 -6.08 -6.14
CA ILE A 120 2.75 -7.35 -6.61
C ILE A 120 3.84 -8.39 -6.88
N PHE A 121 5.03 -7.94 -7.30
CA PHE A 121 6.15 -8.81 -7.69
C PHE A 121 7.27 -8.88 -6.64
N ASP A 122 7.09 -8.26 -5.48
CA ASP A 122 8.00 -8.33 -4.32
C ASP A 122 7.73 -9.59 -3.46
N ASP A 123 7.82 -10.77 -4.08
CA ASP A 123 7.70 -12.07 -3.39
C ASP A 123 9.07 -12.76 -3.33
N PRO A 124 9.67 -12.93 -2.13
CA PRO A 124 10.98 -13.56 -1.98
C PRO A 124 11.00 -15.05 -2.38
N ASN A 125 9.83 -15.70 -2.48
CA ASN A 125 9.70 -17.11 -2.84
C ASN A 125 9.38 -17.32 -4.33
N ALA A 126 9.13 -16.26 -5.09
CA ALA A 126 8.82 -16.36 -6.51
C ALA A 126 10.07 -16.71 -7.33
N ASN A 127 9.87 -17.41 -8.46
CA ASN A 127 10.95 -17.61 -9.43
C ASN A 127 11.35 -16.24 -10.04
N PRO A 128 12.60 -15.77 -9.86
CA PRO A 128 12.99 -14.41 -10.23
C PRO A 128 12.76 -14.12 -11.71
N THR A 129 13.12 -15.05 -12.59
CA THR A 129 12.99 -14.88 -14.04
C THR A 129 11.53 -14.70 -14.46
N LYS A 130 10.61 -15.50 -13.91
CA LYS A 130 9.19 -15.40 -14.22
C LYS A 130 8.59 -14.10 -13.71
N ALA A 131 8.96 -13.67 -12.50
CA ALA A 131 8.51 -12.41 -11.92
C ALA A 131 8.96 -11.21 -12.77
N TRP A 132 10.24 -11.16 -13.15
CA TRP A 132 10.78 -10.10 -14.01
C TRP A 132 10.15 -10.07 -15.40
N LEU A 133 9.98 -11.22 -16.06
CA LEU A 133 9.31 -11.29 -17.35
C LEU A 133 7.88 -10.75 -17.28
N LEU A 134 7.12 -11.15 -16.25
CA LEU A 134 5.75 -10.70 -16.08
C LEU A 134 5.66 -9.21 -15.71
N PHE A 135 6.56 -8.73 -14.85
CA PHE A 135 6.70 -7.31 -14.53
C PHE A 135 6.95 -6.48 -15.79
N CYS A 136 7.93 -6.87 -16.61
CA CYS A 136 8.23 -6.18 -17.86
C CYS A 136 7.06 -6.25 -18.85
N ALA A 137 6.42 -7.42 -18.99
CA ALA A 137 5.29 -7.59 -19.90
C ALA A 137 4.08 -6.71 -19.53
N ILE A 138 3.75 -6.63 -18.24
CA ILE A 138 2.68 -5.76 -17.74
C ILE A 138 3.04 -4.31 -17.97
N ASN A 139 4.26 -3.89 -17.62
CA ASN A 139 4.67 -2.49 -17.70
C ASN A 139 4.98 -1.99 -19.12
N ALA A 140 5.25 -2.89 -20.07
CA ALA A 140 5.41 -2.54 -21.48
C ALA A 140 4.08 -2.22 -22.18
N TYR A 141 2.95 -2.19 -21.46
CA TYR A 141 1.65 -2.06 -22.10
C TYR A 141 1.40 -0.84 -22.97
N PRO A 142 1.91 0.36 -22.63
CA PRO A 142 1.73 1.51 -23.51
C PRO A 142 2.31 1.25 -24.91
N LEU A 143 3.40 0.49 -25.02
CA LEU A 143 4.04 0.17 -26.29
C LEU A 143 3.13 -0.66 -27.19
N TYR A 144 2.50 -1.72 -26.65
CA TYR A 144 1.59 -2.52 -27.47
C TYR A 144 0.31 -1.77 -27.83
N LEU A 145 -0.15 -0.83 -27.00
CA LEU A 145 -1.30 0.02 -27.34
C LEU A 145 -0.99 0.97 -28.50
N PHE A 146 0.22 1.54 -28.56
CA PHE A 146 0.66 2.33 -29.71
C PHE A 146 0.71 1.51 -31.00
N VAL A 147 1.20 0.27 -30.93
CA VAL A 147 1.20 -0.66 -32.08
C VAL A 147 -0.24 -0.96 -32.52
N LEU A 148 -1.13 -1.29 -31.59
CA LEU A 148 -2.55 -1.56 -31.89
C LEU A 148 -3.26 -0.33 -32.48
N PHE A 149 -2.96 0.86 -31.96
CA PHE A 149 -3.49 2.13 -32.46
C PHE A 149 -3.14 2.36 -33.94
N GLU A 150 -1.89 2.10 -34.33
CA GLU A 150 -1.44 2.22 -35.72
C GLU A 150 -1.95 1.09 -36.63
N LEU A 151 -1.97 -0.15 -36.13
CA LEU A 151 -2.54 -1.29 -36.86
C LEU A 151 -4.02 -1.11 -37.14
N ASN A 152 -4.79 -0.56 -36.18
CA ASN A 152 -6.21 -0.29 -36.37
C ASN A 152 -6.46 0.82 -37.40
N ALA A 153 -5.60 1.85 -37.44
CA ALA A 153 -5.62 2.87 -38.49
C ALA A 153 -5.42 2.26 -39.89
N ARG A 154 -4.48 1.31 -40.02
CA ARG A 154 -4.25 0.56 -41.27
C ARG A 154 -5.43 -0.35 -41.62
N LEU A 155 -6.03 -0.99 -40.62
CA LEU A 155 -7.19 -1.85 -40.81
C LEU A 155 -8.39 -1.06 -41.32
N TYR A 156 -8.61 0.16 -40.82
CA TYR A 156 -9.69 1.04 -41.27
C TYR A 156 -9.63 1.30 -42.78
N LEU A 157 -8.43 1.57 -43.33
CA LEU A 157 -8.26 1.78 -44.78
C LEU A 157 -8.60 0.54 -45.62
N LYS A 158 -8.48 -0.67 -45.04
CA LYS A 158 -8.89 -1.92 -45.70
C LYS A 158 -10.37 -2.22 -45.50
N SER A 159 -10.90 -1.92 -44.32
CA SER A 159 -12.29 -2.16 -43.95
C SER A 159 -12.74 -1.12 -42.91
N ASN A 160 -13.55 -0.17 -43.38
CA ASN A 160 -14.08 0.90 -42.54
C ASN A 160 -14.83 0.36 -41.31
N ALA A 161 -15.62 -0.70 -41.50
CA ALA A 161 -16.39 -1.32 -40.43
C ALA A 161 -15.48 -1.97 -39.39
N ALA A 162 -14.46 -2.72 -39.84
CA ALA A 162 -13.55 -3.42 -38.93
C ALA A 162 -12.71 -2.46 -38.07
N GLY A 163 -12.32 -1.31 -38.62
CA GLY A 163 -11.55 -0.30 -37.86
C GLY A 163 -12.29 0.28 -36.65
N TYR A 164 -13.62 0.24 -36.60
CA TYR A 164 -14.38 0.71 -35.43
C TYR A 164 -14.49 -0.33 -34.32
N ILE A 165 -14.29 -1.62 -34.62
CA ILE A 165 -14.49 -2.71 -33.65
C ILE A 165 -13.54 -2.58 -32.47
N LEU A 166 -12.24 -2.39 -32.72
CA LEU A 166 -11.24 -2.37 -31.65
C LEU A 166 -11.42 -1.19 -30.68
N PRO A 167 -11.59 0.07 -31.13
CA PRO A 167 -11.88 1.18 -30.22
C PRO A 167 -13.17 0.98 -29.40
N LEU A 168 -14.24 0.48 -30.04
CA LEU A 168 -15.51 0.22 -29.33
C LEU A 168 -15.38 -0.89 -28.29
N LEU A 169 -14.62 -1.95 -28.61
CA LEU A 169 -14.29 -3.00 -27.66
C LEU A 169 -13.48 -2.43 -26.47
N THR A 170 -12.46 -1.60 -26.74
CA THR A 170 -11.69 -0.96 -25.67
C THR A 170 -12.57 -0.08 -24.78
N LEU A 171 -13.45 0.75 -25.37
CA LEU A 171 -14.41 1.55 -24.61
C LEU A 171 -15.34 0.68 -23.75
N GLY A 172 -15.91 -0.38 -24.35
CA GLY A 172 -16.81 -1.30 -23.65
C GLY A 172 -16.14 -1.96 -22.45
N THR A 173 -14.88 -2.39 -22.60
CA THR A 173 -14.12 -2.97 -21.48
C THR A 173 -13.84 -1.94 -20.37
N ILE A 174 -13.47 -0.70 -20.71
CA ILE A 174 -13.27 0.38 -19.73
C ILE A 174 -14.56 0.64 -18.96
N LEU A 175 -15.69 0.78 -19.65
CA LEU A 175 -17.00 1.01 -19.02
C LEU A 175 -17.42 -0.18 -18.13
N PHE A 176 -17.17 -1.41 -18.58
CA PHE A 176 -17.44 -2.61 -17.79
C PHE A 176 -16.61 -2.66 -16.50
N ILE A 177 -15.32 -2.29 -16.56
CA ILE A 177 -14.45 -2.23 -15.37
C ILE A 177 -14.96 -1.18 -14.39
N ILE A 178 -15.25 0.04 -14.86
CA ILE A 178 -15.76 1.13 -14.02
C ILE A 178 -17.08 0.71 -13.36
N GLY A 179 -18.00 0.13 -14.14
CA GLY A 179 -19.28 -0.37 -13.63
C GLY A 179 -19.11 -1.44 -12.55
N ASN A 180 -18.15 -2.37 -12.71
CA ASN A 180 -17.85 -3.39 -11.71
C ASN A 180 -17.24 -2.80 -10.43
N ILE A 181 -16.33 -1.82 -10.54
CA ILE A 181 -15.75 -1.14 -9.38
C ILE A 181 -16.87 -0.44 -8.59
N TYR A 182 -17.69 0.35 -9.29
CA TYR A 182 -18.84 1.04 -8.69
C TYR A 182 -19.82 0.07 -8.02
N TYR A 183 -20.18 -1.03 -8.69
CA TYR A 183 -21.08 -2.04 -8.15
C TYR A 183 -20.50 -2.74 -6.92
N SER A 184 -19.21 -3.09 -6.96
CA SER A 184 -18.49 -3.73 -5.86
C SER A 184 -18.46 -2.84 -4.62
N GLU A 185 -18.18 -1.55 -4.80
CA GLU A 185 -18.17 -0.57 -3.70
C GLU A 185 -19.56 -0.43 -3.09
N LYS A 186 -20.60 -0.26 -3.91
CA LYS A 186 -21.98 -0.17 -3.43
C LYS A 186 -22.43 -1.42 -2.69
N LYS A 187 -22.03 -2.60 -3.15
CA LYS A 187 -22.28 -3.87 -2.45
C LYS A 187 -21.57 -3.92 -1.10
N ALA A 188 -20.32 -3.47 -1.02
CA ALA A 188 -19.57 -3.42 0.22
C ALA A 188 -20.17 -2.45 1.24
N VAL A 189 -20.63 -1.27 0.81
CA VAL A 189 -21.32 -0.29 1.67
C VAL A 189 -22.60 -0.88 2.27
N ARG A 190 -23.46 -1.48 1.44
CA ARG A 190 -24.69 -2.16 1.93
C ARG A 190 -24.39 -3.26 2.93
N ALA A 191 -23.33 -4.04 2.71
CA ALA A 191 -22.92 -5.08 3.64
C ALA A 191 -22.44 -4.51 4.98
N ARG A 192 -21.72 -3.37 4.97
CA ARG A 192 -21.31 -2.66 6.20
C ARG A 192 -22.52 -2.09 6.95
N GLU A 193 -23.46 -1.48 6.25
CA GLU A 193 -24.70 -0.96 6.84
C GLU A 193 -25.55 -2.07 7.47
N ALA A 194 -25.70 -3.21 6.78
CA ALA A 194 -26.40 -4.37 7.32
C ALA A 194 -25.70 -4.96 8.55
N LYS A 195 -24.37 -5.07 8.53
CA LYS A 195 -23.58 -5.51 9.69
C LYS A 195 -23.74 -4.56 10.86
N GLU A 196 -23.69 -3.25 10.61
CA GLU A 196 -23.84 -2.23 11.63
C GLU A 196 -25.25 -2.25 12.25
N GLN A 197 -26.28 -2.50 11.44
CA GLN A 197 -27.64 -2.66 11.95
C GLN A 197 -27.75 -3.85 12.88
N LEU A 198 -27.26 -5.03 12.47
CA LEU A 198 -27.22 -6.22 13.33
C LEU A 198 -26.46 -5.95 14.64
N ARG A 199 -25.40 -5.15 14.57
CA ARG A 199 -24.62 -4.75 15.74
C ARG A 199 -25.44 -3.90 16.71
N ARG A 200 -26.17 -2.91 16.20
CA ARG A 200 -27.08 -2.08 17.01
C ARG A 200 -28.24 -2.90 17.60
N ASP A 201 -28.79 -3.82 16.82
CA ASP A 201 -29.87 -4.71 17.27
C ASP A 201 -29.40 -5.64 18.41
N ALA A 202 -28.11 -6.01 18.42
CA ALA A 202 -27.48 -6.75 19.51
C ALA A 202 -27.07 -5.88 20.72
N GLY A 203 -27.40 -4.58 20.71
CA GLY A 203 -27.18 -3.66 21.82
C GLY A 203 -25.80 -2.98 21.85
N TYR A 204 -24.92 -3.21 20.88
CA TYR A 204 -23.62 -2.54 20.85
C TYR A 204 -23.75 -1.04 20.58
N ILE A 205 -22.86 -0.27 21.20
CA ILE A 205 -22.79 1.19 21.07
C ILE A 205 -21.42 1.63 20.54
N GLY A 206 -21.37 2.81 19.92
CA GLY A 206 -20.13 3.35 19.35
C GLY A 206 -19.70 2.65 18.06
N ASN A 207 -18.42 2.76 17.72
CA ASN A 207 -17.84 2.21 16.49
C ASN A 207 -17.04 0.92 16.70
N CYS A 208 -17.00 0.39 17.93
CA CYS A 208 -16.28 -0.84 18.29
C CYS A 208 -17.23 -1.86 18.92
N ASP A 209 -16.85 -3.13 18.85
CA ASP A 209 -17.63 -4.24 19.42
C ASP A 209 -17.20 -4.45 20.89
N SER A 210 -17.08 -3.35 21.65
CA SER A 210 -16.53 -3.35 23.01
C SER A 210 -17.58 -3.04 24.07
N TYR A 211 -18.49 -2.09 23.85
CA TYR A 211 -19.56 -1.78 24.80
C TYR A 211 -20.92 -2.19 24.23
N LYS A 212 -21.76 -2.82 25.04
CA LYS A 212 -23.15 -3.16 24.71
C LYS A 212 -24.08 -2.84 25.88
N ILE A 213 -25.31 -2.43 25.57
CA ILE A 213 -26.38 -2.18 26.54
C ILE A 213 -27.52 -3.15 26.24
N ILE A 214 -27.80 -4.05 27.19
CA ILE A 214 -28.88 -5.03 27.08
C ILE A 214 -29.69 -4.95 28.38
N ASP A 215 -31.02 -4.80 28.26
CA ASP A 215 -31.93 -4.75 29.41
C ASP A 215 -31.50 -3.77 30.52
N LYS A 216 -31.01 -2.58 30.12
CA LYS A 216 -30.49 -1.53 31.02
C LYS A 216 -29.24 -1.93 31.82
N VAL A 217 -28.49 -2.92 31.35
CA VAL A 217 -27.18 -3.31 31.88
C VAL A 217 -26.11 -3.00 30.84
N VAL A 218 -25.03 -2.35 31.27
CA VAL A 218 -23.87 -2.07 30.43
C VAL A 218 -22.88 -3.22 30.55
N TYR A 219 -22.34 -3.67 29.42
CA TYR A 219 -21.28 -4.67 29.35
C TYR A 219 -20.10 -4.10 28.58
N TYR A 220 -18.90 -4.52 28.97
CA TYR A 220 -17.68 -4.37 28.20
C TYR A 220 -17.19 -5.76 27.79
N TYR A 221 -17.18 -6.02 26.49
CA TYR A 221 -17.13 -7.36 25.91
C TYR A 221 -18.22 -8.26 26.53
N GLU A 222 -17.82 -9.26 27.31
CA GLU A 222 -18.73 -10.16 28.01
C GLU A 222 -18.85 -9.86 29.50
N ASP A 223 -18.06 -8.92 30.02
CA ASP A 223 -18.04 -8.56 31.43
C ASP A 223 -19.05 -7.46 31.73
N THR A 224 -19.78 -7.61 32.84
CA THR A 224 -20.77 -6.63 33.28
C THR A 224 -20.11 -5.44 33.98
N LEU A 225 -20.49 -4.21 33.60
CA LEU A 225 -20.15 -3.01 34.35
C LEU A 225 -21.12 -2.86 35.53
N VAL A 226 -20.66 -3.26 36.72
CA VAL A 226 -21.45 -3.13 37.95
C VAL A 226 -21.58 -1.64 38.31
N ASN A 227 -22.80 -1.22 38.66
CA ASN A 227 -23.18 0.16 39.04
C ASN A 227 -23.14 1.21 37.91
N ALA A 228 -22.93 0.80 36.65
CA ALA A 228 -23.05 1.74 35.54
C ALA A 228 -24.50 2.18 35.30
N ASP A 229 -24.71 3.47 35.09
CA ASP A 229 -26.01 4.02 34.71
C ASP A 229 -26.21 3.86 33.21
N ALA A 230 -26.84 2.76 32.80
CA ALA A 230 -27.06 2.44 31.39
C ALA A 230 -27.89 3.50 30.63
N ALA A 231 -28.72 4.28 31.33
CA ALA A 231 -29.56 5.30 30.69
C ALA A 231 -28.76 6.52 30.23
N SER A 232 -27.66 6.84 30.92
CA SER A 232 -26.75 7.94 30.60
C SER A 232 -25.39 7.49 30.09
N PHE A 233 -25.21 6.19 29.82
CA PHE A 233 -23.94 5.66 29.37
C PHE A 233 -23.62 6.13 27.94
N GLU A 234 -22.47 6.77 27.80
CA GLU A 234 -21.92 7.31 26.58
C GLU A 234 -20.63 6.56 26.20
N PHE A 235 -20.57 6.14 24.95
CA PHE A 235 -19.36 5.59 24.36
C PHE A 235 -18.36 6.72 24.05
N ILE A 236 -17.09 6.55 24.44
CA ILE A 236 -16.00 7.48 24.08
C ILE A 236 -15.12 6.86 23.00
N ASN A 237 -14.57 5.67 23.24
CA ASN A 237 -13.81 4.88 22.26
C ASN A 237 -13.83 3.39 22.66
N CYS A 238 -13.11 2.54 21.92
CA CYS A 238 -13.14 1.09 22.16
C CYS A 238 -12.73 0.67 23.60
N ASN A 239 -12.02 1.51 24.35
CA ASN A 239 -11.51 1.20 25.69
C ASN A 239 -12.08 2.09 26.79
N PHE A 240 -12.84 3.13 26.44
CA PHE A 240 -13.35 4.11 27.39
C PHE A 240 -14.83 4.40 27.12
N GLY A 241 -15.58 4.51 28.21
CA GLY A 241 -16.96 4.98 28.23
C GLY A 241 -17.17 5.84 29.47
N LYS A 242 -18.33 6.48 29.57
CA LYS A 242 -18.71 7.23 30.77
C LYS A 242 -20.21 7.17 30.97
N ASP A 243 -20.68 7.32 32.19
CA ASP A 243 -22.06 7.66 32.46
C ASP A 243 -22.12 9.00 33.21
N LYS A 244 -23.31 9.42 33.67
CA LYS A 244 -23.46 10.67 34.43
C LYS A 244 -22.69 10.71 35.76
N ASN A 245 -22.26 9.57 36.29
CA ASN A 245 -21.62 9.45 37.60
C ASN A 245 -20.09 9.28 37.50
N THR A 246 -19.59 8.50 36.53
CA THR A 246 -18.15 8.21 36.40
C THR A 246 -17.75 7.87 34.96
N ALA A 247 -16.48 8.12 34.64
CA ALA A 247 -15.82 7.53 33.49
C ALA A 247 -15.32 6.11 33.80
N TYR A 248 -15.14 5.30 32.76
CA TYR A 248 -14.71 3.91 32.81
C TYR A 248 -13.61 3.67 31.79
N LYS A 249 -12.68 2.78 32.14
CA LYS A 249 -11.76 2.15 31.21
C LYS A 249 -12.04 0.66 31.15
N GLY A 250 -12.66 0.20 30.07
CA GLY A 250 -13.23 -1.14 30.01
C GLY A 250 -14.31 -1.30 31.10
N ILE A 251 -14.09 -2.26 32.00
CA ILE A 251 -14.91 -2.48 33.19
C ILE A 251 -14.50 -1.64 34.40
N ASP A 252 -13.29 -1.09 34.41
CA ASP A 252 -12.72 -0.44 35.58
C ASP A 252 -13.26 1.00 35.71
N PRO A 253 -13.96 1.37 36.80
CA PRO A 253 -14.34 2.75 37.03
C PRO A 253 -13.11 3.61 37.31
N ILE A 254 -13.06 4.78 36.69
CA ILE A 254 -12.02 5.79 36.94
C ILE A 254 -12.47 6.61 38.14
N LEU A 255 -11.98 6.22 39.32
CA LEU A 255 -12.39 6.80 40.60
C LEU A 255 -12.22 8.32 40.63
N ASN A 256 -13.25 9.00 41.16
CA ASN A 256 -13.35 10.45 41.28
C ASN A 256 -13.31 11.21 39.94
N SER A 257 -13.44 10.53 38.80
CA SER A 257 -13.54 11.22 37.51
C SER A 257 -14.76 12.12 37.43
N HIS A 258 -14.63 13.22 36.69
CA HIS A 258 -15.74 14.13 36.41
C HIS A 258 -16.23 13.88 34.98
N PRO A 259 -17.23 13.01 34.78
CA PRO A 259 -17.63 12.55 33.44
C PRO A 259 -18.11 13.67 32.52
N GLU A 260 -18.71 14.73 33.06
CA GLU A 260 -19.17 15.87 32.27
C GLU A 260 -18.04 16.53 31.47
N SER A 261 -16.87 16.72 32.08
CA SER A 261 -15.68 17.30 31.44
C SER A 261 -14.61 16.29 31.04
N PHE A 262 -14.86 15.00 31.24
CA PHE A 262 -13.92 13.94 30.87
C PHE A 262 -13.74 13.83 29.35
N VAL A 263 -12.50 14.03 28.90
CA VAL A 263 -12.11 14.03 27.49
C VAL A 263 -10.84 13.21 27.25
N MET A 264 -10.76 12.62 26.05
CA MET A 264 -9.54 11.99 25.56
C MET A 264 -8.60 13.07 25.03
N ILE A 265 -7.34 13.04 25.46
CA ILE A 265 -6.28 13.86 24.85
C ILE A 265 -5.66 13.07 23.69
N ASP A 266 -5.26 11.83 23.96
CA ASP A 266 -4.82 10.87 22.96
C ASP A 266 -5.19 9.44 23.39
N PHE A 267 -4.62 8.43 22.73
CA PHE A 267 -4.91 7.02 23.03
C PHE A 267 -4.42 6.54 24.42
N LYS A 268 -3.52 7.29 25.08
CA LYS A 268 -3.00 7.01 26.42
C LYS A 268 -3.47 8.03 27.46
N TRP A 269 -3.57 9.30 27.12
CA TRP A 269 -3.86 10.40 28.04
C TRP A 269 -5.33 10.84 28.00
N GLN A 270 -5.88 11.13 29.17
CA GLN A 270 -7.20 11.70 29.36
C GLN A 270 -7.11 12.85 30.37
N LYS A 271 -8.12 13.70 30.40
CA LYS A 271 -8.29 14.70 31.47
C LYS A 271 -9.76 14.97 31.75
N ASP A 272 -10.02 15.56 32.89
CA ASP A 272 -11.24 16.31 33.19
C ASP A 272 -10.84 17.71 33.72
N ASP A 273 -11.80 18.48 34.24
CA ASP A 273 -11.52 19.83 34.75
C ASP A 273 -10.57 19.86 35.96
N TYR A 274 -10.38 18.72 36.63
CA TYR A 274 -9.66 18.63 37.90
C TYR A 274 -8.44 17.73 37.85
N ARG A 275 -8.36 16.78 36.89
CA ARG A 275 -7.35 15.73 36.84
C ARG A 275 -6.85 15.39 35.45
N TYR A 276 -5.59 14.94 35.38
CA TYR A 276 -5.03 14.23 34.24
C TYR A 276 -4.96 12.74 34.56
N TYR A 277 -5.18 11.91 33.53
CA TYR A 277 -5.15 10.47 33.64
C TYR A 277 -4.23 9.87 32.58
N PHE A 278 -3.50 8.84 32.95
CA PHE A 278 -2.77 7.99 32.03
C PHE A 278 -3.37 6.58 32.03
N LYS A 279 -3.95 6.20 30.90
CA LYS A 279 -4.66 4.93 30.69
C LYS A 279 -5.67 4.67 31.81
N GLY A 280 -6.50 5.67 32.13
CA GLY A 280 -7.53 5.60 33.15
C GLY A 280 -7.04 5.67 34.60
N LYS A 281 -5.73 5.87 34.84
CA LYS A 281 -5.20 6.10 36.19
C LYS A 281 -4.92 7.58 36.40
N ALA A 282 -5.49 8.17 37.44
CA ALA A 282 -5.25 9.56 37.79
C ALA A 282 -3.77 9.77 38.13
N LEU A 283 -3.21 10.90 37.72
CA LEU A 283 -1.92 11.36 38.22
C LEU A 283 -2.14 12.12 39.53
N GLU A 284 -1.35 11.77 40.53
CA GLU A 284 -1.35 12.41 41.84
C GLU A 284 -0.18 13.40 41.93
N ASP A 285 -0.33 14.42 42.79
CA ASP A 285 0.70 15.42 43.08
C ASP A 285 1.32 16.10 41.84
N ILE A 286 0.45 16.54 40.92
CA ILE A 286 0.82 17.30 39.72
C ILE A 286 0.46 18.78 39.85
N ASP A 287 1.29 19.65 39.29
CA ASP A 287 0.97 21.07 39.11
C ASP A 287 0.17 21.26 37.82
N TYR A 288 -1.17 21.22 37.95
CA TYR A 288 -2.10 21.36 36.83
C TYR A 288 -1.82 22.55 35.89
N PRO A 289 -1.52 23.77 36.39
CA PRO A 289 -1.30 24.92 35.51
C PRO A 289 -0.07 24.78 34.60
N SER A 290 0.95 24.04 35.02
CA SER A 290 2.18 23.84 34.24
C SER A 290 2.30 22.46 33.59
N PHE A 291 1.29 21.59 33.75
CA PHE A 291 1.32 20.23 33.22
C PHE A 291 1.27 20.24 31.68
N GLU A 292 2.27 19.62 31.07
CA GLU A 292 2.48 19.53 29.63
C GLU A 292 2.72 18.07 29.24
N ILE A 293 1.91 17.58 28.30
CA ILE A 293 2.13 16.27 27.68
C ILE A 293 3.15 16.44 26.55
N LEU A 294 4.26 15.71 26.63
CA LEU A 294 5.36 15.83 25.67
C LEU A 294 5.12 14.91 24.47
N ASN A 295 5.42 13.62 24.61
CA ASN A 295 5.11 12.58 23.63
C ASN A 295 5.41 11.18 24.18
N ILE A 296 4.91 10.13 23.51
CA ILE A 296 5.28 8.72 23.71
C ILE A 296 4.93 8.18 25.11
N GLY A 297 4.24 8.97 25.93
CA GLY A 297 3.91 8.66 27.32
C GLY A 297 4.70 9.49 28.33
N TYR A 298 5.60 10.36 27.89
CA TYR A 298 6.21 11.37 28.74
C TYR A 298 5.32 12.60 28.87
N ALA A 299 5.30 13.14 30.09
CA ALA A 299 4.72 14.43 30.42
C ALA A 299 5.61 15.11 31.47
N LYS A 300 5.39 16.39 31.73
CA LYS A 300 6.09 17.11 32.79
C LYS A 300 5.19 18.20 33.38
N ASP A 301 5.49 18.61 34.59
CA ASP A 301 5.07 19.89 35.12
C ASP A 301 6.29 20.72 35.52
N LYS A 302 6.11 21.86 36.18
CA LYS A 302 7.23 22.72 36.62
C LYS A 302 8.17 22.05 37.66
N ASN A 303 7.72 20.98 38.31
CA ASN A 303 8.41 20.34 39.43
C ASN A 303 8.99 18.95 39.07
N LYS A 304 8.32 18.19 38.20
CA LYS A 304 8.61 16.77 37.94
C LYS A 304 8.41 16.39 36.47
N VAL A 305 9.08 15.32 36.06
CA VAL A 305 8.85 14.62 34.79
C VAL A 305 8.14 13.31 35.08
N TYR A 306 7.25 12.90 34.18
CA TYR A 306 6.42 11.71 34.30
C TYR A 306 6.59 10.82 33.08
N PHE A 307 6.60 9.50 33.28
CA PHE A 307 6.38 8.52 32.25
C PHE A 307 5.16 7.68 32.61
N GLY A 308 4.08 7.88 31.87
CA GLY A 308 2.77 7.39 32.24
C GLY A 308 2.27 8.00 33.53
N ASN A 309 1.97 7.17 34.52
CA ASN A 309 1.54 7.60 35.86
C ASN A 309 2.66 7.58 36.90
N ASN A 310 3.92 7.39 36.49
CA ASN A 310 5.08 7.33 37.39
C ASN A 310 5.98 8.55 37.20
N VAL A 311 6.58 9.02 38.30
CA VAL A 311 7.61 10.05 38.27
C VAL A 311 8.89 9.46 37.68
N VAL A 312 9.55 10.22 36.82
CA VAL A 312 10.89 9.91 36.29
C VAL A 312 11.90 10.50 37.26
N GLU A 313 12.47 9.65 38.10
CA GLU A 313 13.49 10.05 39.08
C GLU A 313 14.71 10.66 38.37
N ASP A 314 15.36 11.62 39.02
CA ASP A 314 16.60 12.28 38.57
C ASP A 314 16.52 13.09 37.26
N ALA A 315 15.32 13.31 36.72
CA ALA A 315 15.08 14.15 35.55
C ALA A 315 14.73 15.60 35.94
N ASP A 316 15.38 16.59 35.32
CA ASP A 316 15.04 18.00 35.48
C ASP A 316 13.95 18.40 34.46
N PRO A 317 12.74 18.80 34.92
CA PRO A 317 11.64 19.19 34.03
C PRO A 317 11.95 20.40 33.14
N GLN A 318 12.85 21.29 33.54
CA GLN A 318 13.16 22.50 32.78
C GLN A 318 13.94 22.17 31.49
N THR A 319 14.82 21.18 31.55
CA THR A 319 15.71 20.77 30.45
C THR A 319 15.24 19.51 29.72
N PHE A 320 14.29 18.77 30.29
CA PHE A 320 13.78 17.52 29.72
C PHE A 320 13.15 17.70 28.33
N LYS A 321 13.57 16.84 27.38
CA LYS A 321 13.05 16.75 26.01
C LYS A 321 12.83 15.31 25.61
N VAL A 322 11.93 15.07 24.65
CA VAL A 322 11.65 13.71 24.14
C VAL A 322 12.07 13.62 22.68
N ASN A 323 12.88 12.61 22.36
CA ASN A 323 13.16 12.25 20.98
C ASN A 323 12.04 11.34 20.47
N ILE A 324 11.20 11.88 19.58
CA ILE A 324 9.97 11.21 19.09
C ILE A 324 10.29 9.96 18.25
N ILE A 325 11.44 9.92 17.56
CA ILE A 325 11.80 8.78 16.71
C ILE A 325 12.23 7.58 17.56
N THR A 326 12.99 7.84 18.62
CA THR A 326 13.56 6.77 19.46
C THR A 326 12.70 6.45 20.69
N GLY A 327 11.79 7.34 21.09
CA GLY A 327 11.02 7.22 22.33
C GLY A 327 11.84 7.46 23.60
N ILE A 328 13.02 8.07 23.47
CA ILE A 328 13.94 8.33 24.59
C ILE A 328 13.73 9.75 25.09
N GLY A 329 13.54 9.90 26.41
CA GLY A 329 13.62 11.16 27.11
C GLY A 329 15.08 11.53 27.37
N VAL A 330 15.42 12.81 27.24
CA VAL A 330 16.79 13.30 27.38
C VAL A 330 16.77 14.51 28.30
N ASP A 331 17.65 14.49 29.28
CA ASP A 331 17.95 15.62 30.15
C ASP A 331 19.49 15.77 30.26
N GLY A 332 20.04 16.75 29.55
CA GLY A 332 21.48 16.92 29.41
C GLY A 332 22.14 15.67 28.82
N LEU A 333 22.98 14.99 29.60
CA LEU A 333 23.66 13.74 29.24
C LEU A 333 22.88 12.47 29.66
N LYS A 334 21.79 12.62 30.43
CA LYS A 334 20.97 11.50 30.89
C LYS A 334 19.96 11.11 29.82
N GLU A 335 19.86 9.81 29.56
CA GLU A 335 18.88 9.23 28.66
C GLU A 335 17.91 8.35 29.46
N PHE A 336 16.61 8.56 29.25
CA PHE A 336 15.53 7.85 29.92
C PHE A 336 14.74 7.07 28.89
N LYS A 337 14.65 5.75 29.07
CA LYS A 337 13.75 4.92 28.27
C LYS A 337 12.69 4.33 29.18
N ASP A 338 11.45 4.50 28.78
CA ASP A 338 10.28 4.06 29.54
C ASP A 338 10.27 4.62 30.98
N GLY A 339 10.75 5.85 31.15
CA GLY A 339 10.86 6.52 32.45
C GLY A 339 12.04 6.09 33.31
N ILE A 340 12.92 5.23 32.81
CA ILE A 340 14.06 4.71 33.58
C ILE A 340 15.36 5.27 33.00
N TRP A 341 16.19 5.86 33.87
CA TRP A 341 17.52 6.34 33.50
C TRP A 341 18.39 5.17 33.03
N ARG A 342 18.94 5.31 31.82
CA ARG A 342 19.95 4.42 31.27
C ARG A 342 21.32 5.02 31.55
N ASN A 343 22.09 4.37 32.41
CA ASN A 343 23.53 4.53 32.35
C ASN A 343 23.99 3.98 30.99
N LYS A 344 24.53 4.84 30.13
CA LYS A 344 25.37 4.39 29.04
C LYS A 344 26.65 3.82 29.67
N PRO A 345 26.95 2.51 29.51
CA PRO A 345 28.23 1.97 29.93
C PRO A 345 29.39 2.57 29.11
#